data_AF-A0A4Q6BC51-F1
#
_entry.id   AF-A0A4Q6BC51-F1
#
_cell.length_a   1.000
_cell.length_b   1.000
_cell.length_c   1.000
_cell.angle_alpha   90.00
_cell.angle_beta   90.00
_cell.angle_gamma   90.00
#
_symmetry.space_group_name_H-M   'P 1'
#
loop_
_entity.id
_entity.type
_entity.pdbx_description
1 polymer ?
#
loop_
_entity_poly.entity_id
_entity_poly.type
_entity_poly.pdbx_seq_one_letter_code
_entity_poly.pdbx_strand_id
1 'polypeptide(L)'
;TTRAEMEARGWDQLDILIVTGDAYVDHPAFGPILIARFLEGRGYRVGVVAQPRWDSPADIARMGAPRLYVGIAAGNLDSMLNKLTAQKKVRGEDQYSPGGKNDLRPNRASLVYANLCRQAFPGTPLVLGGIEASLRRIAHYDYWSDTVRRSVILDAKVDVLVFGMGERPAWEIAQRLDAGEPIGSIHDVRGTAVVKKNRKAWEPLLEDQTKYAADGKLVVLPSYEEVKADKEAFAKMSRMFQYETNPHNGRPLLQVHGDEAVFYNSPALPLSEADMDGLYDLPFVRAPHPSYDERIPAFETVKHSIVTMRGCFGGCTFCSITEHEGRIIQSRSKDSVLREVRALSRMGDFRGTLTDVGGPTANMYKMTCKDPKIESSCRRLSCVH
;
A
#
# COMPACT_ATOMS: atom_id res chain seq x y z
N THR A 1 12.76 -3.75 15.05
CA THR A 1 12.19 -4.43 16.21
C THR A 1 12.89 -5.76 16.47
N THR A 2 13.31 -6.01 17.70
CA THR A 2 13.94 -7.27 18.17
C THR A 2 13.17 -7.86 19.37
N ARG A 3 13.45 -9.12 19.72
CA ARG A 3 12.86 -9.76 20.91
C ARG A 3 13.26 -9.04 22.20
N ALA A 4 14.51 -8.60 22.30
CA ALA A 4 15.00 -7.82 23.44
C ALA A 4 14.26 -6.48 23.58
N GLU A 5 13.94 -5.81 22.46
CA GLU A 5 13.13 -4.58 22.48
C GLU A 5 11.68 -4.85 22.91
N MET A 6 11.10 -6.00 22.55
CA MET A 6 9.79 -6.41 23.05
C MET A 6 9.82 -6.61 24.57
N GLU A 7 10.82 -7.35 25.08
CA GLU A 7 11.01 -7.58 26.51
C GLU A 7 11.20 -6.28 27.28
N ALA A 8 12.01 -5.35 26.75
CA ALA A 8 12.21 -4.02 27.34
C ALA A 8 10.92 -3.18 27.39
N ARG A 9 9.96 -3.44 26.50
CA ARG A 9 8.63 -2.81 26.49
C ARG A 9 7.58 -3.60 27.29
N GLY A 10 7.95 -4.73 27.88
CA GLY A 10 7.01 -5.63 28.57
C GLY A 10 6.05 -6.34 27.62
N TRP A 11 6.41 -6.51 26.35
CA TRP A 11 5.58 -7.16 25.35
C TRP A 11 5.91 -8.65 25.27
N ASP A 12 4.95 -9.48 25.67
CA ASP A 12 4.99 -10.93 25.50
C ASP A 12 4.72 -11.36 24.05
N GLN A 13 3.83 -10.63 23.38
CA GLN A 13 3.38 -10.86 22.02
C GLN A 13 3.12 -9.54 21.28
N LEU A 14 3.36 -9.53 19.97
CA LEU A 14 2.94 -8.45 19.09
C LEU A 14 1.45 -8.61 18.74
N ASP A 15 0.74 -7.51 18.57
CA ASP A 15 -0.59 -7.54 17.96
C ASP A 15 -0.45 -7.68 16.45
N ILE A 16 0.49 -6.94 15.84
CA ILE A 16 0.70 -6.88 14.40
C ILE A 16 2.20 -6.96 14.09
N LEU A 17 2.54 -7.76 13.08
CA LEU A 17 3.90 -7.82 12.54
C LEU A 17 3.92 -7.25 11.13
N ILE A 18 4.76 -6.24 10.87
CA ILE A 18 4.96 -5.69 9.52
C ILE A 18 6.26 -6.24 8.93
N VAL A 19 6.17 -6.87 7.77
CA VAL A 19 7.31 -7.32 6.97
C VAL A 19 7.47 -6.39 5.76
N THR A 20 8.65 -5.79 5.62
CA THR A 20 8.95 -4.82 4.55
C THR A 20 10.23 -5.16 3.80
N GLY A 21 10.25 -4.88 2.49
CA GLY A 21 11.44 -5.01 1.63
C GLY A 21 12.44 -3.86 1.74
N ASP A 22 12.10 -2.79 2.46
CA ASP A 22 13.00 -1.65 2.72
C ASP A 22 13.69 -1.80 4.08
N ALA A 23 14.82 -1.12 4.25
CA ALA A 23 15.40 -0.86 5.56
C ALA A 23 14.39 -0.15 6.48
N TYR A 24 14.48 -0.39 7.79
CA TYR A 24 13.70 0.38 8.76
C TYR A 24 14.30 1.79 8.87
N VAL A 25 13.65 2.75 8.22
CA VAL A 25 13.85 4.18 8.49
C VAL A 25 12.58 4.73 9.13
N ASP A 26 12.70 5.27 10.35
CA ASP A 26 11.57 5.79 11.11
C ASP A 26 11.15 7.18 10.62
N HIS A 27 10.59 7.23 9.41
CA HIS A 27 10.28 8.47 8.71
C HIS A 27 8.93 8.37 7.99
N PRO A 28 8.11 9.45 7.94
CA PRO A 28 6.79 9.42 7.31
C PRO A 28 6.81 9.18 5.78
N ALA A 29 7.99 9.28 5.15
CA ALA A 29 8.16 8.93 3.74
C ALA A 29 8.30 7.42 3.48
N PHE A 30 8.37 6.59 4.54
CA PHE A 30 8.48 5.14 4.43
C PHE A 30 7.12 4.51 4.72
N GLY A 31 6.35 4.20 3.67
CA GLY A 31 4.95 3.76 3.74
C GLY A 31 4.68 2.64 4.76
N PRO A 32 5.40 1.50 4.71
CA PRO A 32 5.21 0.43 5.69
C PRO A 32 5.47 0.87 7.15
N ILE A 33 6.43 1.78 7.35
CA ILE A 33 6.76 2.33 8.68
C ILE A 33 5.72 3.34 9.14
N LEU A 34 5.20 4.16 8.21
CA LEU A 34 4.09 5.06 8.48
C LEU A 34 2.84 4.27 8.92
N ILE A 35 2.52 3.16 8.27
CA ILE A 35 1.42 2.27 8.69
C ILE A 35 1.70 1.67 10.07
N ALA A 36 2.94 1.23 10.33
CA ALA A 36 3.32 0.71 11.65
C ALA A 36 3.12 1.75 12.76
N ARG A 37 3.60 3.00 12.56
CA ARG A 37 3.41 4.10 13.50
C ARG A 37 1.96 4.53 13.64
N PHE A 38 1.18 4.50 12.57
CA PHE A 38 -0.24 4.81 12.59
C PHE A 38 -1.04 3.83 13.46
N LEU A 39 -0.71 2.54 13.38
CA LEU A 39 -1.30 1.48 14.20
C LEU A 39 -0.79 1.53 15.65
N GLU A 40 0.51 1.77 15.86
CA GLU A 40 1.10 1.93 17.20
C GLU A 40 0.47 3.13 17.94
N GLY A 41 0.27 4.26 17.25
CA GLY A 41 -0.43 5.44 17.80
C GLY A 41 -1.91 5.20 18.15
N ARG A 42 -2.46 4.03 17.81
CA ARG A 42 -3.82 3.56 18.16
C ARG A 42 -3.82 2.46 19.23
N GLY A 43 -2.67 2.22 19.86
CA GLY A 43 -2.54 1.30 21.00
C GLY A 43 -2.13 -0.13 20.65
N TYR A 44 -1.88 -0.44 19.37
CA TYR A 44 -1.41 -1.78 18.99
C TYR A 44 0.10 -1.95 19.21
N ARG A 45 0.51 -3.14 19.64
CA ARG A 45 1.91 -3.56 19.72
C ARG A 45 2.39 -3.99 18.34
N VAL A 46 3.09 -3.10 17.65
CA VAL A 46 3.54 -3.34 16.27
C VAL A 46 5.03 -3.63 16.20
N GLY A 47 5.40 -4.76 15.61
CA GLY A 47 6.80 -5.10 15.30
C GLY A 47 7.09 -4.96 13.82
N VAL A 48 8.34 -4.65 13.47
CA VAL A 48 8.79 -4.55 12.07
C VAL A 48 9.97 -5.49 11.82
N VAL A 49 9.84 -6.30 10.76
CA VAL A 49 10.93 -7.08 10.14
C VAL A 49 11.25 -6.43 8.79
N ALA A 50 12.35 -5.69 8.77
CA ALA A 50 12.89 -5.05 7.57
C ALA A 50 13.91 -5.96 6.90
N GLN A 51 13.76 -6.15 5.58
CA GLN A 51 14.66 -6.94 4.73
C GLN A 51 15.03 -8.30 5.30
N PRO A 52 14.05 -9.16 5.66
CA PRO A 52 14.37 -10.50 6.11
C PRO A 52 15.10 -11.26 5.02
N ARG A 53 16.08 -12.09 5.40
CA ARG A 53 16.59 -13.11 4.50
C ARG A 53 15.44 -14.04 4.09
N TRP A 54 15.47 -14.50 2.85
CA TRP A 54 14.38 -15.28 2.25
C TRP A 54 14.77 -16.72 1.90
N ASP A 55 15.93 -17.17 2.36
CA ASP A 55 16.36 -18.56 2.30
C ASP A 55 15.65 -19.44 3.36
N SER A 56 15.10 -18.83 4.41
CA SER A 56 14.36 -19.52 5.47
C SER A 56 13.34 -18.61 6.16
N PRO A 57 12.32 -19.15 6.86
CA PRO A 57 11.36 -18.35 7.62
C PRO A 57 11.93 -17.79 8.95
N ALA A 58 13.19 -18.07 9.30
CA ALA A 58 13.76 -17.77 10.62
C ALA A 58 13.74 -16.28 10.97
N ASP A 59 14.13 -15.41 10.02
CA ASP A 59 14.14 -13.96 10.22
C ASP A 59 12.74 -13.40 10.48
N ILE A 60 11.72 -13.98 9.83
CA ILE A 60 10.32 -13.62 10.03
C ILE A 60 9.83 -14.10 11.40
N ALA A 61 10.19 -15.33 11.78
CA ALA A 61 9.77 -15.96 13.03
C ALA A 61 10.42 -15.38 14.30
N ARG A 62 11.48 -14.57 14.17
CA ARG A 62 12.33 -14.13 15.29
C ARG A 62 11.62 -13.40 16.44
N MET A 63 10.43 -12.82 16.18
CA MET A 63 9.63 -12.12 17.20
C MET A 63 8.39 -12.92 17.65
N GLY A 64 8.17 -14.11 17.08
CA GLY A 64 6.97 -14.92 17.30
C GLY A 64 5.78 -14.49 16.44
N ALA A 65 4.72 -15.29 16.46
CA ALA A 65 3.50 -15.03 15.72
C ALA A 65 2.73 -13.84 16.34
N PRO A 66 2.29 -12.86 15.53
CA PRO A 66 1.44 -11.79 16.02
C PRO A 66 0.04 -12.32 16.36
N ARG A 67 -0.66 -11.63 17.25
CA ARG A 67 -2.01 -11.98 17.70
C ARG A 67 -3.08 -11.74 16.63
N LEU A 68 -2.97 -10.64 15.88
CA LEU A 68 -3.99 -10.22 14.90
C LEU A 68 -3.60 -10.64 13.48
N TYR A 69 -2.52 -10.10 12.92
CA TYR A 69 -2.11 -10.41 11.55
C TYR A 69 -0.64 -10.05 11.25
N VAL A 70 -0.14 -10.59 10.14
CA VAL A 70 1.12 -10.16 9.52
C VAL A 70 0.80 -9.26 8.32
N GLY A 71 1.23 -8.01 8.38
CA GLY A 71 1.18 -7.07 7.26
C GLY A 71 2.43 -7.21 6.38
N ILE A 72 2.26 -7.32 5.08
CA ILE A 72 3.36 -7.54 4.13
C ILE A 72 3.40 -6.40 3.11
N ALA A 73 4.58 -5.83 2.87
CA ALA A 73 4.80 -4.87 1.80
C ALA A 73 6.16 -5.09 1.13
N ALA A 74 6.22 -4.91 -0.20
CA ALA A 74 7.49 -4.94 -0.93
C ALA A 74 8.43 -3.77 -0.59
N GLY A 75 7.94 -2.74 0.11
CA GLY A 75 8.63 -1.48 0.40
C GLY A 75 7.88 -0.28 -0.19
N ASN A 76 8.57 0.86 -0.29
CA ASN A 76 8.10 2.10 -0.90
C ASN A 76 8.01 2.04 -2.42
N LEU A 77 8.70 1.08 -3.04
CA LEU A 77 8.74 0.88 -4.48
C LEU A 77 8.45 -0.58 -4.82
N ASP A 78 7.95 -0.81 -6.04
CA ASP A 78 7.91 -2.14 -6.64
C ASP A 78 9.31 -2.78 -6.64
N SER A 79 9.41 -4.02 -6.17
CA SER A 79 10.70 -4.70 -5.96
C SER A 79 11.49 -4.88 -7.26
N MET A 80 10.80 -5.04 -8.40
CA MET A 80 11.46 -5.17 -9.70
C MET A 80 11.91 -3.80 -10.20
N LEU A 81 11.09 -2.76 -10.04
CA LEU A 81 11.46 -1.38 -10.39
C LEU A 81 12.62 -0.84 -9.53
N ASN A 82 12.69 -1.29 -8.28
CA ASN A 82 13.79 -1.01 -7.37
C ASN A 82 15.10 -1.65 -7.84
N LYS A 83 15.06 -2.86 -8.39
CA LYS A 83 16.25 -3.57 -8.87
C LYS A 83 16.66 -3.17 -10.28
N LEU A 84 15.70 -2.89 -11.16
CA LEU A 84 15.90 -2.76 -12.59
C LEU A 84 15.58 -1.35 -13.10
N THR A 85 16.35 -0.89 -14.10
CA THR A 85 16.00 0.28 -14.91
C THR A 85 14.90 -0.07 -15.91
N ALA A 86 14.31 0.94 -16.55
CA ALA A 86 13.35 0.75 -17.64
C ALA A 86 13.93 -0.09 -18.80
N GLN A 87 15.25 -0.07 -19.01
CA GLN A 87 15.93 -0.91 -20.01
C GLN A 87 16.32 -2.31 -19.48
N LYS A 88 15.72 -2.76 -18.37
CA LYS A 88 15.98 -4.05 -17.71
C LYS A 88 17.44 -4.24 -17.27
N LYS A 89 18.18 -3.16 -17.01
CA LYS A 89 19.53 -3.21 -16.43
C LYS A 89 19.46 -3.20 -14.91
N VAL A 90 20.31 -3.96 -14.24
CA VAL A 90 20.42 -3.91 -12.77
C VAL A 90 20.95 -2.53 -12.35
N ARG A 91 20.31 -1.91 -11.36
CA ARG A 91 20.75 -0.64 -10.78
C ARG A 91 22.03 -0.85 -9.97
N GLY A 92 22.89 0.17 -9.94
CA GLY A 92 24.14 0.13 -9.18
C GLY A 92 23.91 0.06 -7.66
N GLU A 93 22.82 0.66 -7.18
CA GLU A 93 22.47 0.72 -5.76
C GLU A 93 20.96 0.54 -5.56
N ASP A 94 20.60 -0.20 -4.50
CA ASP A 94 19.25 -0.26 -3.95
C ASP A 94 19.05 0.90 -2.97
N GLN A 95 18.23 1.88 -3.35
CA GLN A 95 18.06 3.11 -2.60
C GLN A 95 17.53 2.89 -1.18
N TYR A 96 16.84 1.77 -0.94
CA TYR A 96 16.16 1.49 0.32
C TYR A 96 16.91 0.47 1.19
N SER A 97 18.16 0.14 0.83
CA SER A 97 18.98 -0.86 1.51
C SER A 97 20.17 -0.23 2.25
N PRO A 98 20.63 -0.82 3.37
CA PRO A 98 21.86 -0.43 4.04
C PRO A 98 23.07 -0.38 3.10
N GLY A 99 23.73 0.77 3.04
CA GLY A 99 24.88 1.02 2.18
C GLY A 99 24.56 1.01 0.68
N GLY A 100 23.29 1.03 0.28
CA GLY A 100 22.90 0.85 -1.13
C GLY A 100 23.10 -0.58 -1.64
N LYS A 101 23.29 -1.56 -0.73
CA LYS A 101 23.58 -2.96 -1.08
C LYS A 101 22.42 -3.57 -1.88
N ASN A 102 22.75 -4.09 -3.06
CA ASN A 102 21.81 -4.88 -3.84
C ASN A 102 21.55 -6.23 -3.19
N ASP A 103 20.49 -6.91 -3.64
CA ASP A 103 20.14 -8.27 -3.22
C ASP A 103 19.91 -8.44 -1.71
N LEU A 104 19.36 -7.40 -1.06
CA LEU A 104 18.73 -7.47 0.27
C LEU A 104 17.20 -7.53 0.21
N ARG A 105 16.64 -7.57 -1.02
CA ARG A 105 15.22 -7.77 -1.29
C ARG A 105 15.07 -8.77 -2.43
N PRO A 106 14.16 -9.76 -2.31
CA PRO A 106 13.90 -10.68 -3.39
C PRO A 106 13.10 -10.00 -4.52
N ASN A 107 13.26 -10.51 -5.73
CA ASN A 107 12.38 -10.17 -6.85
C ASN A 107 10.94 -10.57 -6.53
N ARG A 108 9.97 -9.68 -6.80
CA ARG A 108 8.55 -9.88 -6.46
C ARG A 108 8.38 -10.13 -4.96
N ALA A 109 8.95 -9.23 -4.16
CA ALA A 109 9.07 -9.36 -2.72
C ALA A 109 7.74 -9.68 -2.02
N SER A 110 6.62 -9.13 -2.50
CA SER A 110 5.28 -9.44 -1.96
C SER A 110 4.98 -10.94 -1.94
N LEU A 111 5.33 -11.65 -3.03
CA LEU A 111 5.07 -13.10 -3.15
C LEU A 111 5.99 -13.90 -2.25
N VAL A 112 7.28 -13.56 -2.25
CA VAL A 112 8.29 -14.29 -1.47
C VAL A 112 8.02 -14.13 0.03
N TYR A 113 7.78 -12.90 0.49
CA TYR A 113 7.49 -12.65 1.90
C TYR A 113 6.15 -13.24 2.33
N ALA A 114 5.10 -13.23 1.49
CA ALA A 114 3.84 -13.91 1.81
C ALA A 114 4.04 -15.41 2.04
N ASN A 115 4.80 -16.09 1.16
CA ASN A 115 5.11 -17.51 1.32
C ASN A 115 5.90 -17.80 2.61
N LEU A 116 6.91 -16.99 2.92
CA LEU A 116 7.69 -17.15 4.15
C LEU A 116 6.86 -16.87 5.40
N CYS A 117 5.99 -15.86 5.38
CA CYS A 117 5.07 -15.59 6.49
C CYS A 117 4.11 -16.76 6.70
N ARG A 118 3.59 -17.36 5.62
CA ARG A 118 2.72 -18.54 5.73
C ARG A 118 3.46 -19.76 6.31
N GLN A 119 4.74 -19.93 6.00
CA GLN A 119 5.59 -20.98 6.58
C GLN A 119 5.91 -20.71 8.06
N ALA A 120 6.26 -19.47 8.40
CA ALA A 120 6.59 -19.06 9.76
C ALA A 120 5.38 -19.17 10.70
N PHE A 121 4.20 -18.78 10.21
CA PHE A 121 3.00 -18.63 11.02
C PHE A 121 1.76 -19.27 10.36
N PRO A 122 1.67 -20.61 10.31
CA PRO A 122 0.49 -21.30 9.82
C PRO A 122 -0.78 -20.84 10.55
N GLY A 123 -1.84 -20.54 9.79
CA GLY A 123 -3.12 -20.08 10.34
C GLY A 123 -3.18 -18.62 10.76
N THR A 124 -2.06 -17.89 10.82
CA THR A 124 -2.08 -16.44 11.10
C THR A 124 -2.59 -15.68 9.88
N PRO A 125 -3.52 -14.71 10.04
CA PRO A 125 -3.99 -13.86 8.96
C PRO A 125 -2.85 -13.10 8.28
N LEU A 126 -2.83 -13.10 6.94
CA LEU A 126 -1.88 -12.35 6.13
C LEU A 126 -2.58 -11.22 5.38
N VAL A 127 -2.11 -9.99 5.58
CA VAL A 127 -2.61 -8.78 4.93
C VAL A 127 -1.52 -8.21 4.03
N LEU A 128 -1.73 -8.21 2.72
CA LEU A 128 -0.75 -7.69 1.75
C LEU A 128 -1.09 -6.24 1.37
N GLY A 129 -0.10 -5.34 1.33
CA GLY A 129 -0.31 -3.96 0.94
C GLY A 129 0.91 -3.31 0.29
N GLY A 130 0.86 -1.98 0.17
CA GLY A 130 1.89 -1.17 -0.47
C GLY A 130 1.74 -1.07 -1.99
N ILE A 131 2.64 -0.32 -2.63
CA ILE A 131 2.52 0.06 -4.03
C ILE A 131 2.56 -1.15 -4.98
N GLU A 132 3.41 -2.14 -4.71
CA GLU A 132 3.51 -3.36 -5.52
C GLU A 132 2.20 -4.15 -5.50
N ALA A 133 1.60 -4.31 -4.32
CA ALA A 133 0.32 -5.02 -4.17
C ALA A 133 -0.82 -4.23 -4.81
N SER A 134 -0.88 -2.93 -4.56
CA SER A 134 -1.90 -2.03 -5.07
C SER A 134 -1.93 -2.04 -6.59
N LEU A 135 -0.79 -1.82 -7.26
CA LEU A 135 -0.75 -1.72 -8.73
C LEU A 135 -0.88 -3.07 -9.44
N ARG A 136 -0.60 -4.18 -8.75
CA ARG A 136 -0.75 -5.56 -9.28
C ARG A 136 -2.04 -6.25 -8.82
N ARG A 137 -3.00 -5.49 -8.29
CA ARG A 137 -4.23 -6.03 -7.70
C ARG A 137 -5.16 -6.66 -8.73
N ILE A 138 -5.21 -6.17 -9.97
CA ILE A 138 -5.95 -6.80 -11.07
C ILE A 138 -5.00 -7.60 -11.97
N ALA A 139 -5.56 -8.34 -12.93
CA ALA A 139 -4.77 -8.83 -14.05
C ALA A 139 -4.00 -7.66 -14.69
N HIS A 140 -2.69 -7.81 -14.87
CA HIS A 140 -1.81 -6.70 -15.24
C HIS A 140 -0.73 -7.19 -16.20
N TYR A 141 -0.30 -6.27 -17.07
CA TYR A 141 0.87 -6.50 -17.91
C TYR A 141 2.13 -6.33 -17.07
N ASP A 142 2.93 -7.40 -16.99
CA ASP A 142 4.20 -7.39 -16.29
C ASP A 142 5.34 -7.17 -17.30
N TYR A 143 5.85 -5.94 -17.35
CA TYR A 143 6.92 -5.52 -18.26
C TYR A 143 8.18 -6.38 -18.16
N TRP A 144 8.47 -6.89 -16.96
CA TRP A 144 9.69 -7.65 -16.68
C TRP A 144 9.69 -9.01 -17.38
N SER A 145 8.59 -9.76 -17.26
CA SER A 145 8.40 -11.06 -17.92
C SER A 145 7.75 -10.98 -19.29
N ASP A 146 7.30 -9.80 -19.71
CA ASP A 146 6.57 -9.58 -20.96
C ASP A 146 5.32 -10.46 -21.11
N THR A 147 4.54 -10.56 -20.02
CA THR A 147 3.32 -11.37 -19.98
C THR A 147 2.21 -10.69 -19.20
N VAL A 148 0.96 -11.06 -19.50
CA VAL A 148 -0.19 -10.72 -18.65
C VAL A 148 -0.23 -11.70 -17.47
N ARG A 149 -0.10 -11.17 -16.26
CA ARG A 149 -0.15 -11.91 -15.00
C ARG A 149 -1.53 -11.79 -14.35
N ARG A 150 -1.85 -12.78 -13.52
CA ARG A 150 -3.02 -12.77 -12.66
C ARG A 150 -2.88 -11.70 -11.58
N SER A 151 -3.97 -11.48 -10.83
CA SER A 151 -3.95 -10.68 -9.62
C SER A 151 -2.92 -11.23 -8.62
N VAL A 152 -2.13 -10.34 -8.03
CA VAL A 152 -1.07 -10.72 -7.08
C VAL A 152 -1.61 -11.45 -5.84
N ILE A 153 -2.86 -11.21 -5.44
CA ILE A 153 -3.47 -11.86 -4.26
C ILE A 153 -3.59 -13.38 -4.45
N LEU A 154 -3.85 -13.84 -5.69
CA LEU A 154 -3.98 -15.27 -6.03
C LEU A 154 -2.62 -15.97 -5.98
N ASP A 155 -1.58 -15.30 -6.50
CA ASP A 155 -0.21 -15.83 -6.48
C ASP A 155 0.40 -15.78 -5.06
N ALA A 156 0.07 -14.74 -4.27
CA ALA A 156 0.57 -14.55 -2.91
C ALA A 156 -0.15 -15.42 -1.86
N LYS A 157 -1.39 -15.85 -2.13
CA LYS A 157 -2.23 -16.66 -1.22
C LYS A 157 -2.39 -16.03 0.17
N VAL A 158 -2.53 -14.71 0.19
CA VAL A 158 -2.85 -13.94 1.40
C VAL A 158 -4.36 -13.87 1.60
N ASP A 159 -4.78 -13.53 2.82
CA ASP A 159 -6.20 -13.52 3.19
C ASP A 159 -6.91 -12.26 2.70
N VAL A 160 -6.23 -11.10 2.79
CA VAL A 160 -6.73 -9.80 2.32
C VAL A 160 -5.61 -9.02 1.63
N LEU A 161 -5.92 -8.34 0.53
CA LEU A 161 -5.05 -7.33 -0.09
C LEU A 161 -5.60 -5.94 0.19
N VAL A 162 -4.79 -5.04 0.70
CA VAL A 162 -5.07 -3.61 0.86
C VAL A 162 -4.48 -2.85 -0.32
N PHE A 163 -5.29 -2.04 -1.00
CA PHE A 163 -4.86 -1.21 -2.11
C PHE A 163 -5.14 0.27 -1.86
N GLY A 164 -4.39 1.11 -2.55
CA GLY A 164 -4.35 2.54 -2.31
C GLY A 164 -3.68 2.91 -0.98
N MET A 165 -4.15 3.99 -0.35
CA MET A 165 -3.69 4.42 0.97
C MET A 165 -4.21 3.49 2.07
N GLY A 166 -3.28 2.87 2.80
CA GLY A 166 -3.55 1.71 3.63
C GLY A 166 -3.99 2.00 5.07
N GLU A 167 -3.98 3.26 5.52
CA GLU A 167 -4.20 3.63 6.92
C GLU A 167 -5.55 3.15 7.45
N ARG A 168 -6.65 3.59 6.81
CA ARG A 168 -8.01 3.22 7.20
C ARG A 168 -8.24 1.70 7.12
N PRO A 169 -8.01 1.02 5.96
CA PRO A 169 -8.28 -0.41 5.86
C PRO A 169 -7.42 -1.25 6.80
N ALA A 170 -6.13 -0.93 6.99
CA ALA A 170 -5.29 -1.68 7.93
C ALA A 170 -5.80 -1.56 9.36
N TRP A 171 -6.24 -0.36 9.77
CA TRP A 171 -6.80 -0.15 11.10
C TRP A 171 -8.17 -0.83 11.29
N GLU A 172 -9.06 -0.75 10.30
CA GLU A 172 -10.36 -1.41 10.37
C GLU A 172 -10.23 -2.94 10.45
N ILE A 173 -9.32 -3.53 9.68
CA ILE A 173 -8.98 -4.96 9.79
C ILE A 173 -8.46 -5.28 11.20
N ALA A 174 -7.53 -4.47 11.73
CA ALA A 174 -7.01 -4.66 13.09
C ALA A 174 -8.14 -4.63 14.13
N GLN A 175 -9.04 -3.64 14.06
CA GLN A 175 -10.15 -3.50 15.01
C GLN A 175 -11.10 -4.69 14.98
N ARG A 176 -11.44 -5.20 13.79
CA ARG A 176 -12.37 -6.33 13.64
C ARG A 176 -11.75 -7.64 14.13
N LEU A 177 -10.47 -7.88 13.81
CA LEU A 177 -9.74 -9.03 14.34
C LEU A 177 -9.60 -8.96 15.87
N ASP A 178 -9.36 -7.76 16.42
CA ASP A 178 -9.25 -7.53 17.86
C ASP A 178 -10.60 -7.75 18.57
N ALA A 179 -11.71 -7.44 17.90
CA ALA A 179 -13.07 -7.77 18.33
C ALA A 179 -13.43 -9.26 18.18
N GLY A 180 -12.50 -10.10 17.72
CA GLY A 180 -12.69 -11.55 17.59
C GLY A 180 -13.34 -12.00 16.27
N GLU A 181 -13.50 -11.10 15.30
CA GLU A 181 -14.00 -11.49 14.00
C GLU A 181 -12.93 -12.29 13.22
N PRO A 182 -13.25 -13.46 12.64
CA PRO A 182 -12.28 -14.20 11.84
C PRO A 182 -11.96 -13.47 10.52
N ILE A 183 -10.69 -13.48 10.10
CA ILE A 183 -10.26 -12.84 8.83
C ILE A 183 -11.09 -13.30 7.63
N GLY A 184 -11.56 -14.56 7.64
CA GLY A 184 -12.38 -15.14 6.59
C GLY A 184 -13.80 -14.58 6.46
N SER A 185 -14.29 -13.75 7.39
CA SER A 185 -15.57 -13.03 7.25
C SER A 185 -15.40 -11.54 6.91
N ILE A 186 -14.18 -11.01 7.02
CA ILE A 186 -13.87 -9.61 6.72
C ILE A 186 -13.76 -9.46 5.20
N HIS A 187 -14.85 -9.05 4.55
CA HIS A 187 -14.97 -9.02 3.09
C HIS A 187 -15.42 -7.68 2.51
N ASP A 188 -15.72 -6.71 3.36
CA ASP A 188 -16.44 -5.47 3.05
C ASP A 188 -15.65 -4.20 3.44
N VAL A 189 -14.42 -4.35 3.91
CA VAL A 189 -13.54 -3.21 4.23
C VAL A 189 -13.17 -2.48 2.94
N ARG A 190 -13.44 -1.17 2.89
CA ARG A 190 -13.11 -0.35 1.71
C ARG A 190 -11.61 -0.30 1.45
N GLY A 191 -11.20 -0.29 0.17
CA GLY A 191 -9.80 -0.33 -0.23
C GLY A 191 -9.16 -1.70 -0.07
N THR A 192 -9.96 -2.78 -0.03
CA THR A 192 -9.45 -4.15 0.08
C THR A 192 -9.94 -5.05 -1.04
N ALA A 193 -9.21 -6.13 -1.28
CA ALA A 193 -9.59 -7.21 -2.18
C ALA A 193 -9.47 -8.57 -1.48
N VAL A 194 -10.37 -9.48 -1.83
CA VAL A 194 -10.44 -10.84 -1.28
C VAL A 194 -10.69 -11.86 -2.39
N VAL A 195 -10.23 -13.09 -2.19
CA VAL A 195 -10.42 -14.19 -3.15
C VAL A 195 -11.75 -14.90 -2.89
N LYS A 196 -12.53 -15.10 -3.96
CA LYS A 196 -13.66 -16.01 -4.02
C LYS A 196 -13.18 -17.34 -4.63
N LYS A 197 -13.06 -18.36 -3.77
CA LYS A 197 -12.28 -19.59 -4.02
C LYS A 197 -12.82 -20.52 -5.11
N ASN A 198 -14.07 -20.37 -5.50
CA ASN A 198 -14.70 -21.22 -6.51
C ASN A 198 -15.93 -20.53 -7.11
N ARG A 199 -16.45 -21.11 -8.20
CA ARG A 199 -17.67 -20.65 -8.89
C ARG A 199 -18.86 -20.43 -7.98
N LYS A 200 -19.15 -21.37 -7.06
CA LYS A 200 -20.26 -21.24 -6.10
C LYS A 200 -20.12 -20.00 -5.21
N ALA A 201 -18.90 -19.52 -4.97
CA ALA A 201 -18.64 -18.34 -4.15
C ALA A 201 -18.72 -17.02 -4.92
N TRP A 202 -18.54 -17.01 -6.25
CA TRP A 202 -18.54 -15.77 -7.04
C TRP A 202 -19.68 -15.65 -8.06
N GLU A 203 -20.22 -16.74 -8.61
CA GLU A 203 -21.33 -16.71 -9.56
C GLU A 203 -22.57 -16.00 -9.00
N PRO A 204 -22.97 -16.19 -7.72
CA PRO A 204 -24.11 -15.45 -7.17
C PRO A 204 -23.90 -13.93 -7.13
N LEU A 205 -22.64 -13.45 -7.09
CA LEU A 205 -22.35 -12.01 -7.10
C LEU A 205 -22.71 -11.37 -8.44
N LEU A 206 -22.79 -12.15 -9.52
CA LEU A 206 -23.18 -11.66 -10.84
C LEU A 206 -24.63 -11.18 -10.90
N GLU A 207 -25.48 -11.60 -9.96
CA GLU A 207 -26.86 -11.12 -9.84
C GLU A 207 -26.94 -9.64 -9.46
N ASP A 208 -25.90 -9.14 -8.77
CA ASP A 208 -25.80 -7.73 -8.38
C ASP A 208 -25.13 -6.86 -9.45
N GLN A 209 -24.77 -7.40 -10.63
CA GLN A 209 -24.08 -6.61 -11.65
C GLN A 209 -25.01 -5.57 -12.30
N THR A 210 -24.45 -4.40 -12.61
CA THR A 210 -25.17 -3.35 -13.36
C THR A 210 -24.26 -2.55 -14.28
N LYS A 211 -24.80 -2.16 -15.43
CA LYS A 211 -24.14 -1.23 -16.36
C LYS A 211 -24.26 0.22 -15.89
N TYR A 212 -25.24 0.53 -15.04
CA TYR A 212 -25.51 1.90 -14.59
C TYR A 212 -24.70 2.23 -13.35
N ALA A 213 -23.80 3.21 -13.49
CA ALA A 213 -22.95 3.68 -12.40
C ALA A 213 -23.74 4.13 -11.16
N ALA A 214 -24.91 4.73 -11.37
CA ALA A 214 -25.74 5.32 -10.31
C ALA A 214 -26.26 4.30 -9.30
N ASP A 215 -26.36 3.03 -9.69
CA ASP A 215 -26.86 1.96 -8.82
C ASP A 215 -25.85 1.56 -7.74
N GLY A 216 -24.57 1.92 -7.91
CA GLY A 216 -23.50 1.60 -6.94
C GLY A 216 -23.11 0.12 -6.87
N LYS A 217 -23.69 -0.74 -7.71
CA LYS A 217 -23.52 -2.20 -7.65
C LYS A 217 -22.31 -2.71 -8.44
N LEU A 218 -22.10 -4.03 -8.39
CA LEU A 218 -20.93 -4.72 -8.90
C LEU A 218 -20.58 -4.41 -10.37
N VAL A 219 -19.29 -4.24 -10.64
CA VAL A 219 -18.70 -4.21 -11.99
C VAL A 219 -17.89 -5.46 -12.23
N VAL A 220 -18.26 -6.23 -13.25
CA VAL A 220 -17.51 -7.40 -13.68
C VAL A 220 -16.49 -6.96 -14.73
N LEU A 221 -15.21 -7.07 -14.40
CA LEU A 221 -14.11 -6.83 -15.34
C LEU A 221 -13.96 -8.03 -16.28
N PRO A 222 -13.43 -7.84 -17.50
CA PRO A 222 -12.98 -8.95 -18.33
C PRO A 222 -12.08 -9.91 -17.53
N SER A 223 -12.32 -11.21 -17.70
CA SER A 223 -11.61 -12.28 -17.02
C SER A 223 -10.12 -12.28 -17.37
N TYR A 224 -9.32 -12.91 -16.53
CA TYR A 224 -7.89 -13.10 -16.80
C TYR A 224 -7.64 -13.77 -18.15
N GLU A 225 -8.44 -14.80 -18.47
CA GLU A 225 -8.34 -15.56 -19.71
C GLU A 225 -8.59 -14.67 -20.94
N GLU A 226 -9.62 -13.81 -20.88
CA GLU A 226 -9.93 -12.85 -21.95
C GLU A 226 -8.80 -11.83 -22.13
N VAL A 227 -8.34 -11.19 -21.04
CA VAL A 227 -7.33 -10.12 -21.15
C VAL A 227 -5.93 -10.63 -21.45
N LYS A 228 -5.67 -11.91 -21.21
CA LYS A 228 -4.44 -12.59 -21.62
C LYS A 228 -4.44 -12.86 -23.13
N ALA A 229 -5.59 -13.20 -23.69
CA ALA A 229 -5.73 -13.57 -25.10
C ALA A 229 -5.90 -12.37 -26.04
N ASP A 230 -6.51 -11.28 -25.55
CA ASP A 230 -6.86 -10.12 -26.38
C ASP A 230 -6.44 -8.78 -25.77
N LYS A 231 -5.74 -7.98 -26.58
CA LYS A 231 -5.28 -6.63 -26.22
C LYS A 231 -6.44 -5.65 -26.08
N GLU A 232 -7.51 -5.81 -26.84
CA GLU A 232 -8.68 -4.94 -26.73
C GLU A 232 -9.44 -5.22 -25.43
N ALA A 233 -9.63 -6.49 -25.07
CA ALA A 233 -10.13 -6.89 -23.74
C ALA A 233 -9.27 -6.31 -22.60
N PHE A 234 -7.93 -6.34 -22.71
CA PHE A 234 -7.04 -5.74 -21.73
C PHE A 234 -7.23 -4.21 -21.61
N ALA A 235 -7.32 -3.51 -22.74
CA ALA A 235 -7.55 -2.05 -22.76
C ALA A 235 -8.92 -1.69 -22.15
N LYS A 236 -9.96 -2.47 -22.48
CA LYS A 236 -11.31 -2.32 -21.92
C LYS A 236 -11.31 -2.54 -20.41
N MET A 237 -10.66 -3.61 -19.92
CA MET A 237 -10.51 -3.87 -18.48
C MET A 237 -9.84 -2.69 -17.77
N SER A 238 -8.71 -2.20 -18.30
CA SER A 238 -7.97 -1.08 -17.71
C SER A 238 -8.83 0.18 -17.61
N ARG A 239 -9.57 0.50 -18.68
CA ARG A 239 -10.50 1.64 -18.69
C ARG A 239 -11.65 1.47 -17.68
N MET A 240 -12.27 0.30 -17.61
CA MET A 240 -13.36 0.01 -16.67
C MET A 240 -12.87 0.19 -15.22
N PHE A 241 -11.71 -0.36 -14.91
CA PHE A 241 -11.07 -0.21 -13.61
C PHE A 241 -10.76 1.25 -13.26
N GLN A 242 -10.20 2.04 -14.18
CA GLN A 242 -9.85 3.44 -13.92
C GLN A 242 -11.09 4.31 -13.62
N TYR A 243 -12.26 3.99 -14.16
CA TYR A 243 -13.51 4.69 -13.83
C TYR A 243 -13.99 4.47 -12.40
N GLU A 244 -13.54 3.41 -11.74
CA GLU A 244 -13.97 3.04 -10.39
C GLU A 244 -12.95 3.49 -9.31
N THR A 245 -12.08 4.46 -9.64
CA THR A 245 -11.05 5.00 -8.74
C THR A 245 -11.52 6.18 -7.87
N ASN A 246 -12.68 6.79 -8.16
CA ASN A 246 -13.23 7.84 -7.30
C ASN A 246 -13.82 7.21 -6.04
N PRO A 247 -13.33 7.51 -4.83
CA PRO A 247 -13.82 6.87 -3.61
C PRO A 247 -15.30 7.14 -3.31
N HIS A 248 -15.91 8.20 -3.84
CA HIS A 248 -17.32 8.51 -3.56
C HIS A 248 -18.33 7.79 -4.48
N ASN A 249 -17.91 7.32 -5.65
CA ASN A 249 -18.80 6.64 -6.60
C ASN A 249 -18.18 5.38 -7.25
N GLY A 250 -16.98 5.00 -6.83
CA GLY A 250 -16.27 3.82 -7.26
C GLY A 250 -16.99 2.58 -6.73
N ARG A 251 -17.39 1.72 -7.65
CA ARG A 251 -18.18 0.53 -7.36
C ARG A 251 -17.26 -0.65 -6.99
N PRO A 252 -17.78 -1.66 -6.28
CA PRO A 252 -17.08 -2.92 -6.14
C PRO A 252 -16.77 -3.54 -7.51
N LEU A 253 -15.62 -4.20 -7.61
CA LEU A 253 -15.18 -4.88 -8.83
C LEU A 253 -15.13 -6.40 -8.58
N LEU A 254 -15.36 -7.17 -9.64
CA LEU A 254 -15.09 -8.62 -9.66
C LEU A 254 -14.29 -8.92 -10.92
N GLN A 255 -13.20 -9.67 -10.79
CA GLN A 255 -12.48 -10.23 -11.93
C GLN A 255 -12.37 -11.74 -11.78
N VAL A 256 -12.82 -12.48 -12.79
CA VAL A 256 -12.74 -13.95 -12.84
C VAL A 256 -11.34 -14.38 -13.30
N HIS A 257 -10.80 -15.42 -12.66
CA HIS A 257 -9.52 -16.07 -12.96
C HIS A 257 -9.73 -17.59 -12.94
N GLY A 258 -10.28 -18.15 -14.02
CA GLY A 258 -10.66 -19.56 -14.07
C GLY A 258 -11.81 -19.90 -13.13
N ASP A 259 -11.58 -20.82 -12.18
CA ASP A 259 -12.60 -21.20 -11.18
C ASP A 259 -12.65 -20.24 -9.98
N GLU A 260 -11.63 -19.41 -9.77
CA GLU A 260 -11.57 -18.40 -8.72
C GLU A 260 -11.98 -17.02 -9.27
N ALA A 261 -12.30 -16.10 -8.38
CA ALA A 261 -12.44 -14.69 -8.72
C ALA A 261 -11.84 -13.81 -7.62
N VAL A 262 -11.44 -12.59 -7.98
CA VAL A 262 -11.01 -11.58 -7.01
C VAL A 262 -12.10 -10.52 -6.93
N PHE A 263 -12.62 -10.32 -5.72
CA PHE A 263 -13.57 -9.27 -5.40
C PHE A 263 -12.83 -8.09 -4.77
N TYR A 264 -13.08 -6.89 -5.27
CA TYR A 264 -12.47 -5.65 -4.80
C TYR A 264 -13.55 -4.75 -4.24
N ASN A 265 -13.43 -4.37 -2.98
CA ASN A 265 -14.29 -3.37 -2.37
C ASN A 265 -14.06 -1.99 -3.01
N SER A 266 -15.00 -1.07 -2.86
CA SER A 266 -14.82 0.32 -3.29
C SER A 266 -13.57 0.95 -2.64
N PRO A 267 -12.89 1.91 -3.29
CA PRO A 267 -11.69 2.55 -2.74
C PRO A 267 -11.90 3.15 -1.34
N ALA A 268 -10.88 3.13 -0.49
CA ALA A 268 -10.95 3.76 0.82
C ALA A 268 -11.26 5.26 0.69
N LEU A 269 -12.03 5.80 1.63
CA LEU A 269 -12.28 7.24 1.68
C LEU A 269 -10.99 7.98 2.04
N PRO A 270 -10.75 9.17 1.45
CA PRO A 270 -9.57 9.96 1.77
C PRO A 270 -9.52 10.32 3.26
N LEU A 271 -8.31 10.59 3.74
CA LEU A 271 -8.11 11.16 5.07
C LEU A 271 -8.65 12.60 5.10
N SER A 272 -9.31 12.95 6.20
CA SER A 272 -9.66 14.35 6.45
C SER A 272 -8.39 15.16 6.74
N GLU A 273 -8.47 16.49 6.71
CA GLU A 273 -7.35 17.34 7.11
C GLU A 273 -6.86 17.04 8.53
N ALA A 274 -7.78 16.79 9.47
CA ALA A 274 -7.43 16.42 10.84
C ALA A 274 -6.74 15.04 10.91
N ASP A 275 -7.19 14.07 10.11
CA ASP A 275 -6.55 12.76 10.01
C ASP A 275 -5.15 12.87 9.39
N MET A 276 -4.98 13.70 8.36
CA MET A 276 -3.69 13.99 7.73
C MET A 276 -2.73 14.64 8.73
N ASP A 277 -3.19 15.66 9.46
CA ASP A 277 -2.39 16.30 10.50
C ASP A 277 -1.98 15.29 11.58
N GLY A 278 -2.94 14.52 12.11
CA GLY A 278 -2.68 13.52 13.13
C GLY A 278 -1.70 12.45 12.68
N LEU A 279 -1.74 12.06 11.40
CA LEU A 279 -0.81 11.08 10.83
C LEU A 279 0.62 11.63 10.72
N TYR A 280 0.77 12.85 10.22
CA TYR A 280 2.09 13.46 9.99
C TYR A 280 2.70 14.11 11.23
N ASP A 281 1.90 14.35 12.28
CA ASP A 281 2.35 14.82 13.58
C ASP A 281 2.75 13.68 14.53
N LEU A 282 2.63 12.41 14.11
CA LEU A 282 3.13 11.27 14.89
C LEU A 282 4.63 11.44 15.22
N PRO A 283 5.09 10.96 16.38
CA PRO A 283 6.46 11.19 16.88
C PRO A 283 7.49 10.29 16.18
N PHE A 284 7.70 10.49 14.87
CA PHE A 284 8.76 9.85 14.12
C PHE A 284 10.14 10.33 14.61
N VAL A 285 11.08 9.40 14.78
CA VAL A 285 12.47 9.69 15.11
C VAL A 285 13.18 10.40 13.95
N ARG A 286 12.73 10.16 12.71
CA ARG A 286 13.32 10.67 11.46
C ARG A 286 14.78 10.26 11.29
N ALA A 287 15.09 9.01 11.59
CA ALA A 287 16.40 8.42 11.40
C ALA A 287 16.29 6.95 10.97
N PRO A 288 17.31 6.38 10.32
CA PRO A 288 17.47 4.94 10.20
C PRO A 288 17.48 4.26 11.57
N HIS A 289 17.00 3.02 11.62
CA HIS A 289 17.05 2.23 12.84
C HIS A 289 18.51 2.09 13.34
N PRO A 290 18.78 2.18 14.66
CA PRO A 290 20.15 2.14 15.20
C PRO A 290 20.93 0.84 14.94
N SER A 291 20.30 -0.17 14.35
CA SER A 291 20.96 -1.41 13.94
C SER A 291 21.75 -1.29 12.64
N TYR A 292 21.65 -0.15 11.95
CA TYR A 292 22.39 0.10 10.71
C TYR A 292 23.56 1.03 10.99
N ASP A 293 24.76 0.61 10.58
CA ASP A 293 25.94 1.49 10.58
C ASP A 293 26.08 2.22 9.24
N GLU A 294 25.51 1.66 8.17
CA GLU A 294 25.60 2.21 6.83
C GLU A 294 24.50 3.25 6.51
N ARG A 295 24.81 4.19 5.60
CA ARG A 295 23.81 5.12 5.05
C ARG A 295 22.66 4.36 4.37
N ILE A 296 21.45 4.90 4.45
CA ILE A 296 20.31 4.49 3.61
C ILE A 296 20.11 5.56 2.53
N PRO A 297 20.40 5.31 1.24
CA PRO A 297 20.37 6.36 0.20
C PRO A 297 19.06 7.13 0.10
N ALA A 298 17.92 6.44 0.19
CA ALA A 298 16.59 7.05 0.16
C ALA A 298 16.36 7.99 1.35
N PHE A 299 16.89 7.66 2.53
CA PHE A 299 16.80 8.53 3.70
C PHE A 299 17.53 9.86 3.47
N GLU A 300 18.72 9.84 2.88
CA GLU A 300 19.47 11.07 2.58
C GLU A 300 18.70 12.01 1.65
N THR A 301 17.85 11.46 0.78
CA THR A 301 17.01 12.25 -0.12
C THR A 301 15.82 12.90 0.60
N VAL A 302 15.21 12.19 1.56
CA VAL A 302 13.93 12.58 2.17
C VAL A 302 14.04 13.15 3.59
N LYS A 303 15.22 13.11 4.24
CA LYS A 303 15.38 13.53 5.65
C LYS A 303 14.98 14.98 5.93
N HIS A 304 15.08 15.86 4.93
CA HIS A 304 14.66 17.26 5.01
C HIS A 304 13.50 17.58 4.05
N SER A 305 12.70 16.57 3.67
CA SER A 305 11.46 16.77 2.92
C SER A 305 10.24 16.77 3.83
N ILE A 306 9.16 17.39 3.33
CA ILE A 306 7.85 17.40 3.98
C ILE A 306 6.78 16.98 2.97
N VAL A 307 5.76 16.27 3.44
CA VAL A 307 4.58 15.96 2.62
C VAL A 307 3.50 16.96 2.98
N THR A 308 3.15 17.88 2.09
CA THR A 308 2.08 18.87 2.34
C THR A 308 0.69 18.32 2.00
N MET A 309 0.61 17.38 1.07
CA MET A 309 -0.62 16.77 0.57
C MET A 309 -0.37 15.38 -0.03
N ARG A 310 -1.46 14.63 -0.26
CA ARG A 310 -1.50 13.39 -1.07
C ARG A 310 -2.58 13.47 -2.15
N GLY A 311 -2.42 12.67 -3.20
CA GLY A 311 -3.38 12.53 -4.29
C GLY A 311 -3.10 13.41 -5.50
N CYS A 312 -3.68 13.03 -6.65
CA CYS A 312 -3.48 13.73 -7.92
C CYS A 312 -4.68 13.57 -8.86
N PHE A 313 -5.25 14.69 -9.30
CA PHE A 313 -6.35 14.73 -10.29
C PHE A 313 -5.86 14.74 -11.75
N GLY A 314 -4.54 14.63 -11.98
CA GLY A 314 -3.91 14.78 -13.29
C GLY A 314 -4.24 13.67 -14.30
N GLY A 315 -4.41 12.43 -13.83
CA GLY A 315 -4.81 11.31 -14.70
C GLY A 315 -3.79 10.95 -15.79
N CYS A 316 -2.51 11.26 -15.59
CA CYS A 316 -1.45 10.95 -16.55
C CYS A 316 -1.30 9.43 -16.70
N THR A 317 -1.31 8.93 -17.93
CA THR A 317 -1.28 7.49 -18.23
C THR A 317 0.01 6.76 -17.81
N PHE A 318 1.08 7.50 -17.55
CA PHE A 318 2.36 6.97 -17.07
C PHE A 318 2.50 7.01 -15.53
N CYS A 319 1.55 7.62 -14.84
CA CYS A 319 1.66 7.93 -13.42
C CYS A 319 0.76 7.03 -12.57
N SER A 320 1.28 6.52 -11.46
CA SER A 320 0.55 5.66 -10.53
C SER A 320 -0.12 6.42 -9.38
N ILE A 321 0.12 7.73 -9.22
CA ILE A 321 -0.37 8.50 -8.06
C ILE A 321 -1.89 8.43 -7.97
N THR A 322 -2.63 8.65 -9.07
CA THR A 322 -4.10 8.57 -9.06
C THR A 322 -4.60 7.18 -8.66
N GLU A 323 -3.91 6.11 -9.07
CA GLU A 323 -4.32 4.74 -8.77
C GLU A 323 -3.94 4.26 -7.36
N HIS A 324 -2.94 4.89 -6.73
CA HIS A 324 -2.45 4.53 -5.40
C HIS A 324 -2.86 5.54 -4.32
N GLU A 325 -2.55 6.82 -4.47
CA GLU A 325 -2.92 7.85 -3.51
C GLU A 325 -4.36 8.34 -3.68
N GLY A 326 -4.94 8.13 -4.86
CA GLY A 326 -6.27 8.58 -5.22
C GLY A 326 -6.28 9.92 -5.96
N ARG A 327 -7.45 10.26 -6.48
CA ARG A 327 -7.67 11.48 -7.28
C ARG A 327 -8.02 12.73 -6.48
N ILE A 328 -8.39 12.55 -5.21
CA ILE A 328 -8.82 13.63 -4.32
C ILE A 328 -7.62 14.13 -3.55
N ILE A 329 -7.39 15.44 -3.59
CA ILE A 329 -6.30 16.06 -2.85
C ILE A 329 -6.62 16.03 -1.36
N GLN A 330 -5.74 15.40 -0.60
CA GLN A 330 -5.77 15.35 0.86
C GLN A 330 -4.67 16.27 1.35
N SER A 331 -5.03 17.41 1.92
CA SER A 331 -4.05 18.40 2.38
C SER A 331 -3.95 18.42 3.89
N ARG A 332 -2.73 18.58 4.40
CA ARG A 332 -2.52 18.95 5.80
C ARG A 332 -2.95 20.38 6.04
N SER A 333 -3.14 20.75 7.30
CA SER A 333 -3.26 22.14 7.69
C SER A 333 -1.94 22.86 7.53
N LYS A 334 -2.02 24.18 7.33
CA LYS A 334 -0.84 25.06 7.34
C LYS A 334 -0.07 24.91 8.66
N ASP A 335 -0.79 24.75 9.77
CA ASP A 335 -0.16 24.68 11.09
C ASP A 335 0.60 23.37 11.30
N SER A 336 0.07 22.23 10.86
CA SER A 336 0.83 20.95 10.88
C SER A 336 2.10 21.05 10.03
N VAL A 337 1.99 21.59 8.81
CA VAL A 337 3.16 21.81 7.95
C VAL A 337 4.20 22.71 8.64
N LEU A 338 3.78 23.83 9.23
CA LEU A 338 4.69 24.74 9.92
C LEU A 338 5.26 24.17 11.23
N ARG A 339 4.58 23.25 11.91
CA ARG A 339 5.13 22.51 13.06
C ARG A 339 6.28 21.63 12.59
N GLU A 340 6.08 20.88 11.51
CA GLU A 340 7.11 20.01 10.97
C GLU A 340 8.32 20.78 10.43
N VAL A 341 8.11 21.89 9.71
CA VAL A 341 9.20 22.75 9.25
C VAL A 341 10.04 23.27 10.43
N ARG A 342 9.38 23.67 11.54
CA ARG A 342 10.08 24.10 12.76
C ARG A 342 10.82 22.96 13.47
N ALA A 343 10.34 21.72 13.35
CA ALA A 343 11.04 20.56 13.87
C ALA A 343 12.28 20.25 13.02
N LEU A 344 12.15 20.23 11.69
CA LEU A 344 13.26 20.05 10.75
C LEU A 344 14.34 21.12 10.93
N SER A 345 13.95 22.38 11.14
CA SER A 345 14.92 23.47 11.33
C SER A 345 15.77 23.35 12.58
N ARG A 346 15.44 22.43 13.50
CA ARG A 346 16.19 22.15 14.74
C ARG A 346 17.09 20.92 14.61
N MET A 347 17.03 20.19 13.50
CA MET A 347 17.94 19.07 13.24
C MET A 347 19.36 19.60 13.01
N GLY A 348 20.36 18.98 13.64
CA GLY A 348 21.76 19.45 13.57
C GLY A 348 22.37 19.38 12.16
N ASP A 349 21.83 18.54 11.28
CA ASP A 349 22.25 18.42 9.89
C ASP A 349 21.44 19.27 8.91
N PHE A 350 20.43 20.02 9.37
CA PHE A 350 19.65 20.92 8.53
C PHE A 350 20.50 22.12 8.09
N ARG A 351 20.40 22.48 6.81
CA ARG A 351 21.21 23.55 6.18
C ARG A 351 20.38 24.73 5.66
N GLY A 352 19.10 24.82 6.05
CA GLY A 352 18.21 25.91 5.64
C GLY A 352 17.41 25.65 4.37
N THR A 353 17.49 24.44 3.80
CA THR A 353 16.77 24.07 2.56
C THR A 353 15.86 22.88 2.81
N LEU A 354 14.57 23.02 2.47
CA LEU A 354 13.66 21.88 2.32
C LEU A 354 13.88 21.28 0.95
N THR A 355 14.21 19.99 0.88
CA THR A 355 14.56 19.32 -0.39
C THR A 355 13.34 18.98 -1.24
N ASP A 356 12.19 18.79 -0.60
CA ASP A 356 10.91 18.52 -1.25
C ASP A 356 9.73 18.90 -0.34
N VAL A 357 8.60 19.28 -0.95
CA VAL A 357 7.38 19.72 -0.25
C VAL A 357 6.09 19.03 -0.73
N GLY A 358 6.19 17.84 -1.34
CA GLY A 358 5.05 17.12 -1.91
C GLY A 358 5.26 16.65 -3.35
N GLY A 359 6.51 16.54 -3.78
CA GLY A 359 6.93 15.98 -5.05
C GLY A 359 6.29 16.67 -6.27
N PRO A 360 5.98 15.90 -7.34
CA PRO A 360 5.47 16.46 -8.60
C PRO A 360 4.08 17.10 -8.46
N THR A 361 3.39 16.86 -7.34
CA THR A 361 2.03 17.32 -7.07
C THR A 361 1.98 18.49 -6.08
N ALA A 362 3.12 19.02 -5.61
CA ALA A 362 3.15 20.07 -4.58
C ALA A 362 2.27 21.29 -4.89
N ASN A 363 2.17 21.68 -6.16
CA ASN A 363 1.32 22.79 -6.60
C ASN A 363 -0.18 22.53 -6.43
N MET A 364 -0.60 21.31 -6.11
CA MET A 364 -2.00 20.93 -5.87
C MET A 364 -2.45 21.13 -4.41
N TYR A 365 -1.55 21.55 -3.51
CA TYR A 365 -1.89 21.79 -2.10
C TYR A 365 -3.13 22.68 -1.95
N LYS A 366 -4.10 22.22 -1.15
CA LYS A 366 -5.42 22.84 -0.91
C LYS A 366 -6.31 23.01 -2.14
N MET A 367 -5.96 22.45 -3.30
CA MET A 367 -6.88 22.44 -4.45
C MET A 367 -8.01 21.45 -4.21
N THR A 368 -9.25 21.90 -4.43
CA THR A 368 -10.45 21.07 -4.33
C THR A 368 -11.35 21.31 -5.54
N CYS A 369 -12.29 20.39 -5.80
CA CYS A 369 -13.38 20.71 -6.72
C CYS A 369 -14.19 21.92 -6.19
N LYS A 370 -14.74 22.72 -7.10
CA LYS A 370 -15.59 23.87 -6.73
C LYS A 370 -16.95 23.46 -6.16
N ASP A 371 -17.42 22.27 -6.50
CA ASP A 371 -18.70 21.74 -6.06
C ASP A 371 -18.52 20.29 -5.55
N PRO A 372 -18.76 20.01 -4.25
CA PRO A 372 -18.69 18.67 -3.69
C PRO A 372 -19.61 17.66 -4.38
N LYS A 373 -20.77 18.10 -4.92
CA LYS A 373 -21.67 17.23 -5.68
C LYS A 373 -21.06 16.79 -6.99
N ILE A 374 -20.32 17.68 -7.66
CA ILE A 374 -19.58 17.34 -8.88
C ILE A 374 -18.45 16.39 -8.52
N GLU A 375 -17.65 16.68 -7.49
CA GLU A 375 -16.53 15.83 -7.07
C GLU A 375 -16.98 14.39 -6.76
N SER A 376 -18.05 14.27 -5.97
CA SER A 376 -18.59 12.97 -5.53
C SER A 376 -19.16 12.13 -6.69
N SER A 377 -19.73 12.75 -7.71
CA SER A 377 -20.31 12.07 -8.88
C SER A 377 -19.38 12.00 -10.10
N CYS A 378 -18.21 12.66 -10.04
CA CYS A 378 -17.29 12.76 -11.17
C CYS A 378 -16.69 11.40 -11.54
N ARG A 379 -16.76 11.08 -12.83
CA ARG A 379 -16.13 9.90 -13.46
C ARG A 379 -15.08 10.24 -14.51
N ARG A 380 -14.67 11.50 -14.64
CA ARG A 380 -13.56 11.87 -15.54
C ARG A 380 -12.26 11.23 -15.07
N LEU A 381 -11.41 10.78 -15.99
CA LEU A 381 -10.10 10.19 -15.63
C LEU A 381 -9.05 11.26 -15.30
N SER A 382 -9.22 12.47 -15.84
CA SER A 382 -8.35 13.62 -15.60
C SER A 382 -9.20 14.89 -15.43
N CYS A 383 -8.72 15.82 -14.62
CA CYS A 383 -9.24 17.18 -14.51
C CYS A 383 -8.45 18.20 -15.34
N VAL A 384 -7.41 17.76 -16.05
CA VAL A 384 -6.53 18.62 -16.87
C VAL A 384 -7.01 18.72 -18.33
N HIS A 385 -7.92 17.82 -18.74
CA HIS A 385 -8.45 17.72 -20.10
C HIS A 385 -9.96 17.85 -20.15
#